data_AF-A0A1Z8UE00-F1
#
_entry.id   AF-A0A1Z8UE00-F1
#
_cell.length_a   1.000
_cell.length_b   1.000
_cell.length_c   1.000
_cell.angle_alpha   90.00
_cell.angle_beta   90.00
_cell.angle_gamma   90.00
#
_symmetry.space_group_name_H-M   'P 1'
#
loop_
_entity.id
_entity.type
_entity.pdbx_description
1 polymer ?
#
loop_
_entity_poly.entity_id
_entity_poly.type
_entity_poly.pdbx_seq_one_letter_code
_entity_poly.pdbx_strand_id
1 'polypeptide(L)'
;MSGCSVFESVETKEYAMTWKVDRNQNNKGHSLVEFEFVDFPGHVIGHFSNDLIKYLEEKSEREVTVEIEITRDVFGEVIGHSESDIAGYDGNASTFSYFGTRGDPPVYPFE
;
A
#
# COMPACT_ATOMS: atom_id res chain seq x y z
N MET A 1 -12.17 28.41 12.93
CA MET A 1 -12.16 27.14 13.66
C MET A 1 -12.48 26.07 12.63
N SER A 2 -11.43 25.39 12.13
CA SER A 2 -11.62 24.28 11.19
C SER A 2 -12.22 23.12 11.97
N GLY A 3 -13.42 22.68 11.56
CA GLY A 3 -14.06 21.52 12.14
C GLY A 3 -13.29 20.28 11.75
N CYS A 4 -12.48 19.76 12.66
CA CYS A 4 -12.05 18.37 12.59
C CYS A 4 -13.33 17.53 12.70
N SER A 5 -13.61 16.72 11.68
CA SER A 5 -14.72 15.76 11.67
C SER A 5 -14.64 14.91 12.94
N VAL A 6 -15.63 15.01 13.83
CA VAL A 6 -15.63 14.46 15.21
C VAL A 6 -15.81 12.92 15.22
N PHE A 7 -15.54 12.27 14.09
CA PHE A 7 -16.33 11.12 13.66
C PHE A 7 -15.56 10.14 12.77
N GLU A 8 -14.24 10.31 12.66
CA GLU A 8 -13.36 9.38 11.96
C GLU A 8 -12.41 8.74 12.96
N SER A 9 -12.11 7.46 12.74
CA SER A 9 -11.05 6.75 13.45
C SER A 9 -9.97 6.34 12.46
N VAL A 10 -8.72 6.41 12.91
CA VAL A 10 -7.57 5.92 12.15
C VAL A 10 -6.99 4.76 12.94
N GLU A 11 -6.89 3.60 12.29
CA GLU A 11 -6.16 2.45 12.82
C GLU A 11 -4.98 2.15 11.92
N THR A 12 -3.90 1.67 12.52
CA THR A 12 -2.69 1.26 11.82
C THR A 12 -2.57 -0.25 11.91
N LYS A 13 -2.38 -0.92 10.76
CA LYS A 13 -2.21 -2.38 10.69
C LYS A 13 -1.00 -2.73 9.85
N GLU A 14 -0.26 -3.73 10.31
CA GLU A 14 0.86 -4.32 9.58
C GLU A 14 0.36 -5.48 8.71
N TYR A 15 0.80 -5.52 7.46
CA TYR A 15 0.52 -6.58 6.51
C TYR A 15 1.83 -7.16 5.97
N ALA A 16 1.93 -8.50 5.95
CA ALA A 16 2.94 -9.17 5.17
C ALA A 16 2.58 -9.09 3.68
N MET A 17 3.49 -8.59 2.86
CA MET A 17 3.28 -8.43 1.42
C MET A 17 4.48 -8.94 0.63
N THR A 18 4.22 -9.60 -0.49
CA THR A 18 5.27 -9.88 -1.49
C THR A 18 5.31 -8.78 -2.53
N TRP A 19 6.47 -8.51 -3.11
CA TRP A 19 6.60 -7.46 -4.12
C TRP A 19 7.24 -7.96 -5.42
N LYS A 20 6.91 -7.25 -6.51
CA LYS A 20 7.50 -7.45 -7.83
C LYS A 20 7.66 -6.12 -8.55
N VAL A 21 8.66 -6.06 -9.43
CA VAL A 21 8.87 -4.91 -10.31
C VAL A 21 8.35 -5.22 -11.70
N ASP A 22 7.52 -4.33 -12.24
CA ASP A 22 7.17 -4.30 -13.65
C ASP A 22 7.82 -3.07 -14.30
N ARG A 23 8.95 -3.31 -14.97
CA ARG A 23 9.70 -2.26 -15.67
C ARG A 23 9.09 -1.88 -17.03
N ASN A 24 8.08 -2.61 -17.50
CA ASN A 24 7.35 -2.27 -18.72
C ASN A 24 6.20 -1.30 -18.43
N GLN A 25 5.66 -1.34 -17.22
CA GLN A 25 4.73 -0.34 -16.74
C GLN A 25 5.48 0.86 -16.18
N ASN A 26 5.22 2.02 -16.78
CA ASN A 26 5.93 3.24 -16.46
C ASN A 26 4.97 4.42 -16.35
N ASN A 27 5.21 5.28 -15.36
CA ASN A 27 4.56 6.57 -15.24
C ASN A 27 5.64 7.65 -15.09
N LYS A 28 5.75 8.55 -16.07
CA LYS A 28 6.70 9.69 -16.08
C LYS A 28 8.16 9.29 -15.79
N GLY A 29 8.62 8.15 -16.28
CA GLY A 29 9.98 7.65 -16.07
C GLY A 29 10.17 6.81 -14.80
N HIS A 30 9.13 6.64 -13.99
CA HIS A 30 9.14 5.77 -12.81
C HIS A 30 8.51 4.41 -13.15
N SER A 31 9.21 3.33 -12.84
CA SER A 31 8.72 1.95 -13.03
C SER A 31 7.75 1.56 -11.91
N LEU A 32 6.89 0.59 -12.18
CA LEU A 32 5.95 0.06 -11.20
C LEU A 32 6.64 -0.95 -10.27
N VAL A 33 6.51 -0.75 -8.97
CA VAL A 33 6.59 -1.82 -7.98
C VAL A 33 5.20 -2.10 -7.46
N GLU A 34 4.85 -3.37 -7.39
CA GLU A 34 3.53 -3.79 -6.90
C GLU A 34 3.69 -4.80 -5.78
N PHE A 35 2.96 -4.54 -4.70
CA PHE A 35 2.86 -5.36 -3.50
C PHE A 35 1.57 -6.15 -3.55
N GLU A 36 1.62 -7.43 -3.19
CA GLU A 36 0.47 -8.31 -3.06
C GLU A 36 0.39 -8.80 -1.62
N PHE A 37 -0.80 -8.69 -1.00
CA PHE A 37 -1.04 -9.14 0.36
C PHE A 37 -0.89 -10.65 0.46
N VAL A 38 -0.10 -11.14 1.41
CA VAL A 38 0.11 -12.58 1.63
C VAL A 38 -1.17 -13.25 2.13
N ASP A 39 -1.82 -12.65 3.13
CA ASP A 39 -3.04 -13.19 3.75
C ASP A 39 -4.32 -12.85 2.97
N PHE A 40 -4.22 -11.93 1.99
CA PHE A 40 -5.34 -11.47 1.16
C PHE A 40 -4.97 -11.55 -0.33
N PRO A 41 -4.71 -12.75 -0.87
CA PRO A 41 -4.25 -12.93 -2.23
C PRO A 41 -5.23 -12.34 -3.24
N GLY A 42 -4.69 -11.73 -4.31
CA GLY A 42 -5.49 -11.00 -5.29
C GLY A 42 -5.70 -9.52 -4.97
N HIS A 43 -5.41 -9.05 -3.76
CA HIS A 43 -5.34 -7.61 -3.45
C HIS A 43 -3.92 -7.09 -3.67
N VAL A 44 -3.81 -5.93 -4.30
CA VAL A 44 -2.51 -5.33 -4.63
C VAL A 44 -2.46 -3.84 -4.37
N ILE A 45 -1.26 -3.36 -4.03
CA ILE A 45 -0.91 -1.94 -3.97
C ILE A 45 0.22 -1.70 -4.96
N GLY A 46 0.05 -0.74 -5.86
CA GLY A 46 1.08 -0.35 -6.83
C GLY A 46 1.65 1.03 -6.54
N HIS A 47 2.97 1.18 -6.64
CA HIS A 47 3.69 2.45 -6.55
C HIS A 47 4.58 2.64 -7.78
N PHE A 48 4.54 3.82 -8.39
CA PHE A 48 5.50 4.19 -9.44
C PHE A 48 6.69 4.93 -8.83
N SER A 49 7.77 4.20 -8.52
CA SER A 49 8.96 4.76 -7.86
C SER A 49 10.22 3.93 -8.06
N ASN A 50 11.21 4.52 -8.73
CA ASN A 50 12.51 3.88 -8.93
C ASN A 50 13.35 3.83 -7.64
N ASP A 51 13.16 4.80 -6.73
CA ASP A 51 13.91 4.86 -5.48
C ASP A 51 13.42 3.77 -4.51
N LEU A 52 12.10 3.57 -4.42
CA LEU A 52 11.51 2.47 -3.66
C LEU A 52 11.92 1.11 -4.23
N ILE A 53 11.89 0.96 -5.56
CA ILE A 53 12.39 -0.26 -6.24
C ILE A 53 13.84 -0.54 -5.85
N LYS A 54 14.70 0.46 -5.95
CA LYS A 54 16.12 0.33 -5.64
C LYS A 54 16.33 -0.08 -4.18
N TYR A 55 15.62 0.56 -3.25
CA TYR A 55 15.67 0.22 -1.83
C TYR A 55 15.29 -1.25 -1.56
N LEU A 56 14.20 -1.72 -2.16
CA LEU A 56 13.74 -3.11 -2.00
C LEU A 56 14.71 -4.11 -2.64
N GLU A 57 15.27 -3.79 -3.80
CA GLU A 57 16.31 -4.60 -4.45
C GLU A 57 17.57 -4.71 -3.56
N GLU A 58 17.99 -3.61 -2.92
CA GLU A 58 19.13 -3.59 -1.98
C GLU A 58 18.84 -4.40 -0.70
N LYS A 59 17.60 -4.36 -0.20
CA LYS A 59 17.19 -5.16 0.97
C LYS A 59 17.17 -6.66 0.66
N SER A 60 16.89 -7.05 -0.59
CA SER A 60 16.88 -8.44 -1.07
C SER A 60 15.92 -9.38 -0.34
N GLU A 61 14.92 -8.84 0.37
CA GLU A 61 13.83 -9.58 1.02
C GLU A 61 12.61 -9.60 0.10
N ARG A 62 12.09 -10.78 -0.25
CA ARG A 62 10.95 -10.91 -1.19
C ARG A 62 9.59 -10.65 -0.54
N GLU A 63 9.51 -10.85 0.75
CA GLU A 63 8.37 -10.52 1.60
C GLU A 63 8.79 -9.38 2.51
N VAL A 64 7.93 -8.38 2.65
CA VAL A 64 8.16 -7.21 3.47
C VAL A 64 6.92 -6.90 4.30
N THR A 65 7.12 -6.26 5.44
CA THR A 65 6.02 -5.67 6.21
C THR A 65 5.68 -4.30 5.63
N VAL A 66 4.40 -4.08 5.37
CA VAL A 66 3.84 -2.77 5.00
C VAL A 66 2.85 -2.37 6.08
N GLU A 67 3.06 -1.17 6.64
CA GLU A 67 2.14 -0.56 7.58
C GLU A 67 1.13 0.29 6.82
N ILE A 68 -0.16 0.04 7.07
CA ILE A 68 -1.27 0.74 6.40
C ILE A 68 -2.11 1.43 7.46
N GLU A 69 -2.28 2.74 7.30
CA GLU A 69 -3.29 3.52 7.99
C GLU A 69 -4.64 3.32 7.30
N ILE A 70 -5.65 2.95 8.06
CA ILE A 70 -7.02 2.72 7.60
C ILE A 70 -7.91 3.75 8.29
N THR A 71 -8.57 4.57 7.50
CA THR A 71 -9.52 5.58 7.99
C THR A 71 -10.92 5.00 7.91
N ARG A 72 -11.62 4.99 9.04
CA ARG A 72 -13.01 4.54 9.17
C ARG A 72 -13.92 5.67 9.59
N ASP A 73 -15.15 5.65 9.10
CA ASP A 73 -16.20 6.57 9.56
C ASP A 73 -16.80 6.15 10.92
N VAL A 74 -17.83 6.87 11.37
CA VAL A 74 -18.52 6.61 12.65
C VAL A 74 -19.21 5.27 12.74
N PHE A 75 -19.51 4.66 11.60
CA PHE A 75 -20.19 3.37 11.50
C PHE A 75 -19.19 2.22 11.40
N GLY A 76 -17.88 2.52 11.33
CA GLY A 76 -16.81 1.55 11.17
C GLY A 76 -16.50 1.20 9.71
N GLU A 77 -17.13 1.88 8.75
CA GLU A 77 -16.92 1.65 7.33
C GLU A 77 -15.59 2.27 6.89
N VAL A 78 -14.83 1.53 6.07
CA VAL A 78 -13.55 2.03 5.54
C VAL A 78 -13.80 3.10 4.48
N ILE A 79 -13.31 4.31 4.74
CA ILE A 79 -13.43 5.46 3.83
C ILE A 79 -12.10 5.87 3.20
N GLY A 80 -10.98 5.29 3.66
CA GLY A 80 -9.67 5.53 3.08
C GLY A 80 -8.60 4.60 3.65
N HIS A 81 -7.51 4.49 2.92
CA HIS A 81 -6.28 3.89 3.41
C HIS A 81 -5.06 4.55 2.77
N SER A 82 -3.92 4.46 3.43
CA SER A 82 -2.62 4.89 2.91
C SER A 82 -1.50 4.09 3.57
N GLU A 83 -0.44 3.84 2.81
CA GLU A 83 0.77 3.21 3.33
C GLU A 83 1.54 4.22 4.21
N SER A 84 1.69 3.93 5.51
CA SER A 84 2.46 4.75 6.45
C SER A 84 3.94 4.35 6.52
N ASP A 85 4.23 3.06 6.31
CA ASP A 85 5.59 2.53 6.19
C ASP A 85 5.65 1.40 5.17
N ILE A 86 6.69 1.39 4.33
CA ILE A 86 6.97 0.29 3.40
C ILE A 86 8.35 -0.27 3.74
N ALA A 87 8.38 -1.32 4.55
CA ALA A 87 9.57 -2.06 4.90
C ALA A 87 10.67 -1.23 5.60
N GLY A 88 10.32 -0.11 6.24
CA GLY A 88 11.26 0.85 6.83
C GLY A 88 11.84 1.88 5.84
N TYR A 89 11.21 2.07 4.68
CA TYR A 89 11.65 3.05 3.68
C TYR A 89 11.32 4.48 4.15
N ASP A 90 12.36 5.31 4.32
CA ASP A 90 12.25 6.69 4.81
C ASP A 90 11.98 7.73 3.71
N GLY A 91 11.96 7.30 2.44
CA GLY A 91 11.68 8.15 1.30
C GLY A 91 10.19 8.25 0.97
N ASN A 92 9.85 9.12 0.02
CA ASN A 92 8.50 9.15 -0.52
C ASN A 92 8.27 7.91 -1.40
N ALA A 93 7.33 7.06 -0.99
CA ALA A 93 7.00 5.81 -1.69
C ALA A 93 6.65 6.05 -3.16
N SER A 94 5.86 7.10 -3.48
CA SER A 94 5.59 7.54 -4.86
C SER A 94 4.65 8.76 -4.90
N THR A 95 4.73 9.55 -5.95
CA THR A 95 3.69 10.55 -6.29
C THR A 95 2.39 9.92 -6.83
N PHE A 96 2.47 8.68 -7.33
CA PHE A 96 1.33 7.96 -7.92
C PHE A 96 1.30 6.53 -7.41
N SER A 97 0.26 6.20 -6.66
CA SER A 97 -0.05 4.85 -6.20
C SER A 97 -1.48 4.45 -6.55
N TYR A 98 -1.78 3.16 -6.43
CA TYR A 98 -3.14 2.62 -6.52
C TYR A 98 -3.32 1.41 -5.61
N PHE A 99 -4.57 1.20 -5.19
CA PHE A 99 -5.05 -0.09 -4.68
C PHE A 99 -5.86 -0.78 -5.77
N GLY A 100 -5.69 -2.09 -5.92
CA GLY A 100 -6.36 -2.86 -6.97
C GLY A 100 -6.68 -4.29 -6.56
N THR A 101 -7.57 -4.91 -7.32
CA THR A 101 -7.98 -6.31 -7.15
C THR A 101 -7.75 -7.11 -8.44
N ARG A 102 -7.38 -8.37 -8.28
CA ARG A 102 -7.19 -9.34 -9.36
C ARG A 102 -8.12 -10.52 -9.16
N GLY A 103 -8.91 -10.83 -10.18
CA GLY A 103 -9.90 -11.89 -10.10
C GLY A 103 -11.06 -11.50 -9.19
N ASP A 104 -11.50 -12.44 -8.36
CA ASP A 104 -12.63 -12.29 -7.44
C ASP A 104 -12.21 -12.76 -6.03
N PRO A 105 -11.36 -11.97 -5.33
CA PRO A 105 -10.84 -12.38 -4.04
C PRO A 105 -11.96 -12.40 -2.98
N PRO A 106 -12.06 -13.47 -2.17
CA PRO A 106 -13.21 -13.71 -1.31
C PRO A 106 -13.23 -12.88 -0.02
N VAL A 107 -12.10 -12.27 0.35
CA VAL A 107 -11.91 -11.55 1.62
C VAL A 107 -11.19 -10.24 1.33
N TYR A 108 -11.64 -9.13 1.94
CA TYR A 108 -11.05 -7.81 1.78
C TYR A 108 -10.07 -7.51 2.94
N PRO A 109 -8.88 -6.93 2.68
CA PRO A 109 -7.85 -6.72 3.71
C PRO A 109 -8.25 -5.73 4.81
N PHE A 110 -9.23 -4.86 4.55
CA PHE A 110 -9.63 -3.80 5.47
C PHE A 110 -11.03 -3.99 6.07
N GLU A 111 -11.66 -5.16 5.89
CA GLU A 111 -12.93 -5.47 6.60
C GLU A 111 -12.79 -5.23 8.11
#